data_AF-A0A3S4FEP7-F1
#
_entry.id   AF-A0A3S4FEP7-F1
#
_cell.length_a   1.000
_cell.length_b   1.000
_cell.length_c   1.000
_cell.angle_alpha   90.00
_cell.angle_beta   90.00
_cell.angle_gamma   90.00
#
_symmetry.space_group_name_H-M   'P 1'
#
loop_
_entity.id
_entity.type
_entity.pdbx_description
1 polymer ?
#
loop_
_entity_poly.entity_id
_entity_poly.type
_entity_poly.pdbx_seq_one_letter_code
_entity_poly.pdbx_strand_id
1 'polypeptide(L)'
;MTLYIGMSRNDGQVIADTDHLRQSVRDILLTPQGSRLARREYGSLLSALIDQPQNPALWPADYVCSLCGAEPLGAAPYAGLHHHQRQF
;
A
#
# COMPACT_ATOMS: atom_id res chain seq x y z
N MET A 1 36.84 2.50 0.79
CA MET A 1 35.51 2.11 0.26
C MET A 1 34.93 1.08 1.20
N THR A 2 33.74 1.32 1.75
CA THR A 2 33.08 0.39 2.67
C THR A 2 32.38 -0.69 1.85
N LEU A 3 32.71 -1.96 2.06
CA LEU A 3 32.04 -3.10 1.43
C LEU A 3 30.77 -3.44 2.19
N TYR A 4 29.66 -3.63 1.47
CA TYR A 4 28.38 -3.97 2.09
C TYR A 4 28.16 -5.48 2.05
N ILE A 5 28.41 -6.18 3.15
CA ILE A 5 28.31 -7.65 3.23
C ILE A 5 27.02 -8.09 3.93
N GLY A 6 26.46 -9.21 3.47
CA GLY A 6 25.33 -9.86 4.10
C GLY A 6 25.15 -11.31 3.65
N MET A 7 23.97 -11.86 3.86
CA MET A 7 23.66 -13.27 3.61
C MET A 7 22.56 -13.38 2.55
N SER A 8 22.73 -14.32 1.60
CA SER A 8 21.70 -14.68 0.62
C SER A 8 20.50 -15.29 1.31
N ARG A 9 19.30 -14.79 0.98
CA ARG A 9 18.02 -15.39 1.39
C ARG A 9 17.84 -16.84 0.92
N ASN A 10 18.39 -17.18 -0.25
CA ASN A 10 18.07 -18.45 -0.91
C ASN A 10 18.94 -19.59 -0.39
N ASP A 11 20.25 -19.36 -0.29
CA ASP A 11 21.24 -20.41 -0.05
C ASP A 11 22.08 -20.17 1.21
N GLY A 12 21.87 -19.04 1.92
CA GLY A 12 22.62 -18.70 3.14
C GLY A 12 24.08 -18.30 2.92
N GLN A 13 24.55 -18.24 1.67
CA GLN A 13 25.92 -17.84 1.33
C GLN A 13 26.15 -16.34 1.55
N VAL A 14 27.42 -15.95 1.76
CA VAL A 14 27.78 -14.53 1.88
C VAL A 14 27.64 -13.84 0.53
N ILE A 15 26.96 -12.70 0.52
CA ILE A 15 26.78 -11.83 -0.65
C ILE A 15 27.28 -10.42 -0.35
N ALA A 16 27.68 -9.70 -1.38
CA ALA A 16 28.26 -8.36 -1.25
C ALA A 16 27.57 -7.33 -2.16
N ASP A 17 27.68 -6.06 -1.75
CA ASP A 17 27.38 -4.84 -2.49
C ASP A 17 26.05 -4.88 -3.25
N THR A 18 26.11 -5.06 -4.58
CA THR A 18 24.94 -4.95 -5.46
C THR A 18 23.96 -6.09 -5.22
N ASP A 19 24.44 -7.30 -4.95
CA ASP A 19 23.55 -8.44 -4.70
C ASP A 19 22.87 -8.30 -3.33
N HIS A 20 23.60 -7.76 -2.35
CA HIS A 20 23.02 -7.39 -1.07
C HIS A 20 21.97 -6.27 -1.22
N LEU A 21 22.23 -5.27 -2.06
CA LEU A 21 21.27 -4.20 -2.33
C LEU A 21 20.02 -4.71 -3.05
N ARG A 22 20.18 -5.54 -4.08
CA ARG A 22 19.06 -6.13 -4.84
C ARG A 22 18.15 -6.97 -3.95
N GLN A 23 18.70 -7.78 -3.06
CA GLN A 23 17.86 -8.55 -2.13
C GLN A 23 17.10 -7.62 -1.17
N SER A 24 17.74 -6.55 -0.69
CA SER A 24 17.13 -5.60 0.25
C SER A 24 15.99 -4.83 -0.40
N VAL A 25 16.19 -4.33 -1.63
CA VAL A 25 15.13 -3.64 -2.38
C VAL A 25 13.94 -4.55 -2.63
N ARG A 26 14.18 -5.81 -3.04
CA ARG A 26 13.10 -6.80 -3.22
C ARG A 26 12.37 -7.08 -1.91
N ASP A 27 13.09 -7.24 -0.81
CA ASP A 27 12.49 -7.48 0.51
C ASP A 27 11.57 -6.33 0.93
N ILE A 28 12.02 -5.08 0.78
CA ILE A 28 11.24 -3.90 1.15
C ILE A 28 9.97 -3.78 0.28
N LEU A 29 10.12 -3.87 -1.04
CA LEU A 29 9.01 -3.62 -1.96
C LEU A 29 7.95 -4.72 -1.94
N LEU A 30 8.37 -5.98 -1.82
CA LEU A 30 7.46 -7.13 -1.91
C LEU A 30 6.89 -7.56 -0.57
N THR A 31 7.41 -7.08 0.55
CA THR A 31 6.82 -7.34 1.87
C THR A 31 5.65 -6.37 2.09
N PRO A 32 4.40 -6.83 2.22
CA PRO A 32 3.28 -5.95 2.56
C PRO A 32 3.48 -5.36 3.96
N GLN A 33 3.19 -4.07 4.11
CA GLN A 33 3.19 -3.44 5.43
C GLN A 33 2.26 -4.17 6.40
N GLY A 34 2.68 -4.32 7.66
CA GLY A 34 1.93 -5.02 8.69
C GLY A 34 2.11 -6.54 8.69
N SER A 35 2.78 -7.14 7.70
CA SER A 35 2.97 -8.60 7.64
C SER A 35 3.97 -9.15 8.68
N ARG A 36 4.97 -8.36 9.08
CA ARG A 36 5.98 -8.79 10.06
C ARG A 36 5.51 -8.60 11.50
N LEU A 37 5.75 -9.61 12.34
CA LEU A 37 5.57 -9.52 13.79
C LEU A 37 6.62 -8.56 14.38
N ALA A 38 6.22 -7.79 15.40
CA ALA A 38 7.06 -6.80 16.10
C ALA A 38 7.69 -5.67 15.25
N ARG A 39 7.39 -5.58 13.94
CA ARG A 39 7.79 -4.48 13.04
C ARG A 39 6.70 -4.23 11.99
N ARG A 40 5.55 -3.70 12.42
CA ARG A 40 4.37 -3.55 11.56
C ARG A 40 4.55 -2.46 10.50
N GLU A 41 5.47 -1.53 10.73
CA GLU A 41 5.80 -0.42 9.84
C GLU A 41 6.77 -0.83 8.74
N TYR A 42 7.34 -2.04 8.81
CA TYR A 42 8.25 -2.55 7.79
C TYR A 42 7.49 -3.03 6.54
N GLY A 43 8.02 -2.71 5.36
CA GLY A 43 7.51 -3.16 4.06
C GLY A 43 7.00 -1.99 3.22
N SER A 44 6.11 -2.29 2.28
CA SER A 44 5.50 -1.29 1.40
C SER A 44 3.98 -1.46 1.30
N LEU A 45 3.31 -0.36 0.93
CA LEU A 45 1.90 -0.35 0.55
C LEU A 45 1.68 -0.76 -0.92
N LEU A 46 2.75 -1.16 -1.64
CA LEU A 46 2.69 -1.47 -3.07
C LEU A 46 1.68 -2.57 -3.38
N SER A 47 1.61 -3.60 -2.52
CA SER A 47 0.63 -4.67 -2.67
C SER A 47 -0.81 -4.16 -2.67
N ALA A 48 -1.13 -3.20 -1.81
CA ALA A 48 -2.48 -2.62 -1.73
C ALA A 48 -2.78 -1.64 -2.87
N LEU A 49 -1.75 -1.09 -3.52
CA LEU A 49 -1.87 -0.13 -4.62
C LEU A 49 -2.02 -0.82 -5.99
N ILE A 50 -1.39 -1.97 -6.19
CA ILE A 50 -1.44 -2.71 -7.47
C ILE A 50 -2.88 -3.19 -7.80
N ASP A 51 -3.63 -3.59 -6.77
CA ASP A 51 -4.98 -4.11 -6.94
C ASP A 51 -6.05 -3.01 -7.12
N GLN A 52 -5.64 -1.74 -7.15
CA GLN A 52 -6.56 -0.61 -7.32
C GLN A 52 -6.87 -0.34 -8.79
N PRO A 53 -8.12 0.07 -9.12
CA PRO A 53 -8.46 0.48 -10.47
C PRO A 53 -7.66 1.71 -10.89
N GLN A 54 -6.83 1.60 -11.92
CA GLN A 54 -5.94 2.67 -12.39
C GLN A 54 -6.63 3.66 -13.35
N ASN A 55 -7.91 3.98 -13.11
CA ASN A 55 -8.67 4.89 -13.97
C ASN A 55 -8.76 6.29 -13.35
N PRO A 56 -8.37 7.37 -14.06
CA PRO A 56 -8.54 8.75 -13.58
C PRO A 56 -9.99 9.16 -13.30
N ALA A 57 -10.99 8.47 -13.87
CA ALA A 57 -12.40 8.74 -13.59
C ALA A 57 -12.93 8.09 -12.29
N LEU A 58 -12.13 7.24 -11.65
CA LEU A 58 -12.45 6.57 -10.38
C LEU A 58 -11.71 7.19 -9.19
N TRP A 59 -11.41 8.48 -9.25
CA TRP A 59 -11.09 9.29 -8.07
C TRP A 59 -12.32 10.07 -7.56
N PRO A 60 -13.43 9.44 -7.11
CA PRO A 60 -14.23 10.10 -6.09
C PRO A 60 -13.30 10.41 -4.92
N ALA A 61 -13.39 11.62 -4.39
CA ALA A 61 -12.59 12.11 -3.25
C ALA A 61 -12.66 11.20 -2.00
N ASP A 62 -13.53 10.18 -2.00
CA ASP A 62 -13.71 9.20 -0.92
C ASP A 62 -12.56 8.20 -0.78
N TYR A 63 -11.80 7.87 -1.85
CA TYR A 63 -10.83 6.77 -1.78
C TYR A 63 -9.60 7.09 -0.91
N VAL A 64 -9.22 8.37 -0.82
CA VAL A 64 -8.05 8.80 -0.01
C VAL A 64 -8.39 8.82 1.49
N CYS A 65 -9.66 8.94 1.86
CA CYS A 65 -10.10 9.05 3.26
C CYS A 65 -10.14 7.71 4.02
N SER A 66 -10.17 6.56 3.34
CA SER A 66 -10.21 5.26 4.02
C SER A 66 -8.83 4.71 4.42
N LEU A 67 -7.73 5.29 3.91
CA LEU A 67 -6.36 4.83 4.15
C LEU A 67 -5.61 5.69 5.19
N CYS A 68 -5.99 6.95 5.36
CA CYS A 68 -5.63 7.74 6.54
C CYS A 68 -6.77 7.59 7.55
N GLY A 69 -6.55 6.95 8.70
CA GLY A 69 -7.54 6.86 9.79
C GLY A 69 -7.86 8.20 10.44
N ALA A 70 -8.32 9.19 9.66
CA ALA A 70 -8.89 10.42 10.14
C ALA A 70 -10.40 10.22 10.30
N GLU A 71 -10.88 10.21 11.54
CA GLU A 71 -12.29 10.42 11.85
C GLU A 71 -12.78 11.67 11.08
N PRO A 72 -13.79 11.56 10.20
CA PRO A 72 -14.28 12.70 9.47
C PRO A 72 -15.04 13.60 10.45
N LEU A 73 -14.39 14.68 10.89
CA LEU A 73 -15.08 15.81 11.51
C LEU A 73 -15.97 16.47 10.45
N GLY A 74 -17.19 15.93 10.32
CA GLY A 74 -18.37 16.60 9.79
C GLY A 74 -18.40 16.82 8.28
N ALA A 75 -19.04 15.89 7.55
CA ALA A 75 -19.77 16.21 6.31
C ALA A 75 -20.70 15.05 5.89
N ALA A 76 -21.91 15.00 6.45
CA ALA A 76 -23.06 14.55 5.68
C ALA A 76 -23.58 15.77 4.90
N PRO A 77 -23.90 15.65 3.59
CA PRO A 77 -25.28 15.33 3.27
C PRO A 77 -25.46 14.54 1.96
N TYR A 78 -25.81 13.26 2.05
CA TYR A 78 -26.68 12.62 1.06
C TYR A 78 -28.12 12.86 1.50
N ALA A 79 -28.57 14.10 1.34
CA ALA A 79 -29.95 14.52 1.55
C ALA A 79 -30.53 14.99 0.21
N GLY A 80 -31.27 14.08 -0.45
CA GLY A 80 -32.25 14.39 -1.49
C GLY A 80 -31.71 14.64 -2.89
N LEU A 81 -32.19 13.86 -3.87
CA LEU A 81 -32.58 14.30 -5.22
C LEU A 81 -33.19 13.10 -5.98
N HIS A 82 -34.53 13.13 -6.07
CA HIS A 82 -35.42 12.56 -7.10
C HIS A 82 -35.41 11.05 -7.42
N HIS A 83 -36.54 10.39 -7.15
CA HIS A 83 -37.41 9.91 -8.24
C HIS A 83 -38.81 9.54 -7.72
N HIS A 84 -39.67 10.56 -7.69
CA HIS A 84 -41.11 10.38 -7.67
C HIS A 84 -41.57 10.04 -9.09
N GLN A 85 -41.65 8.77 -9.47
CA GLN A 85 -42.53 8.30 -10.55
C GLN A 85 -43.10 6.92 -10.20
N ARG A 86 -44.18 6.91 -9.41
CA ARG A 86 -45.27 5.96 -9.62
C ARG A 86 -46.21 6.58 -10.64
N GLN A 87 -46.41 5.91 -11.78
CA GLN A 87 -47.61 5.94 -12.62
C GLN A 87 -47.39 4.95 -13.77
N PHE A 88 -47.72 3.68 -13.52
CA PHE A 88 -48.62 2.78 -14.25
C PHE A 88 -48.41 1.36 -13.71
#